data_AF-A0A935VHA4-F1
#
_entry.id   AF-A0A935VHA4-F1
#
_cell.length_a   1.000
_cell.length_b   1.000
_cell.length_c   1.000
_cell.angle_alpha   90.00
_cell.angle_beta   90.00
_cell.angle_gamma   90.00
#
_symmetry.space_group_name_H-M   'P 1'
#
loop_
_entity.id
_entity.type
_entity.pdbx_description
1 polymer ?
#
loop_
_entity_poly.entity_id
_entity_poly.type
_entity_poly.pdbx_seq_one_letter_code
_entity_poly.pdbx_strand_id
1 'polypeptide(L)'
;MNTKMGTAGNKGEKDRSDCYVSLELKTSGGIQINITSKVATLYGEAIDDLCLSVLTYFGIENALLEVEDKGALPFVMAARLEAAVKQVIQTDVEYLPEMLPESLYATKKDKLRISRLFLPGNTPSLMINAGIHKPNAIILDLEDAVAPNRKKEARFLVRNALRSLDFMGAERMVRINQGQLGLEDLDYVIPHHVNLIMVPKCEDAKYLRMVNERIEAIQKRNHQHHPVWLMPIIESAMGVMKAMEIAQAADNIVAITIGLEDYTADIGAARTNEGLESFFARAQVLNACKANGIQAIDSVFSDVGDMEGLILNVKRSKSLGFNGMGCLHPRQIRVIHENFAPNDTELEWAIKVVTSFNEANEKGEGVFAIGSKMIDAPVVKRAQRNIDLAIAMGRLSPDWKM
;
A
#
# COMPACT_ATOMS: atom_id res chain seq x y z
N MET A 1 -10.89 -23.61 -37.37
CA MET A 1 -11.59 -23.04 -36.21
C MET A 1 -10.51 -22.47 -35.31
N ASN A 2 -10.45 -21.14 -35.10
CA ASN A 2 -9.50 -20.57 -34.15
C ASN A 2 -9.94 -20.97 -32.75
N THR A 3 -9.26 -21.93 -32.14
CA THR A 3 -9.44 -22.27 -30.73
C THR A 3 -9.03 -21.06 -29.90
N LYS A 4 -9.98 -20.53 -29.11
CA LYS A 4 -9.70 -19.44 -28.18
C LYS A 4 -8.96 -20.03 -26.99
N MET A 5 -7.71 -19.61 -26.81
CA MET A 5 -6.86 -20.00 -25.71
C MET A 5 -6.60 -18.78 -24.81
N GLY A 6 -6.78 -18.95 -23.50
CA GLY A 6 -6.51 -17.94 -22.49
C GLY A 6 -5.41 -18.43 -21.56
N THR A 7 -4.51 -17.53 -21.18
CA THR A 7 -3.39 -17.89 -20.30
C THR A 7 -3.18 -16.86 -19.19
N ALA A 8 -2.76 -17.31 -18.02
CA ALA A 8 -2.51 -16.43 -16.88
C ALA A 8 -1.48 -17.02 -15.92
N GLY A 9 -0.80 -16.15 -15.17
CA GLY A 9 0.17 -16.57 -14.16
C GLY A 9 1.56 -16.91 -14.73
N ASN A 10 2.45 -17.39 -13.87
CA ASN A 10 3.89 -17.45 -14.13
C ASN A 10 4.41 -18.90 -14.24
N LYS A 11 5.31 -19.15 -15.20
CA LYS A 11 5.83 -20.49 -15.56
C LYS A 11 7.33 -20.69 -15.27
N GLY A 12 7.94 -19.93 -14.37
CA GLY A 12 9.36 -19.97 -14.05
C GLY A 12 9.73 -20.90 -12.89
N GLU A 13 10.89 -21.55 -12.94
CA GLU A 13 11.36 -22.45 -11.87
C GLU A 13 11.51 -21.75 -10.50
N LYS A 14 11.74 -20.43 -10.53
CA LYS A 14 11.90 -19.59 -9.35
C LYS A 14 10.57 -19.12 -8.75
N ASP A 15 9.46 -19.28 -9.47
CA ASP A 15 8.15 -18.87 -8.97
C ASP A 15 7.74 -19.74 -7.78
N ARG A 16 7.12 -19.10 -6.80
CA ARG A 16 6.69 -19.72 -5.54
C ARG A 16 5.29 -19.24 -5.25
N SER A 17 4.47 -20.11 -4.68
CA SER A 17 3.10 -19.78 -4.25
C SER A 17 2.25 -19.17 -5.38
N ASP A 18 2.51 -19.59 -6.61
CA ASP A 18 1.85 -19.14 -7.82
C ASP A 18 1.63 -20.34 -8.75
N CYS A 19 0.80 -20.15 -9.77
CA CYS A 19 0.53 -21.16 -10.78
C CYS A 19 0.46 -20.53 -12.18
N TYR A 20 0.76 -21.32 -13.19
CA TYR A 20 0.45 -20.99 -14.59
C TYR A 20 -0.80 -21.77 -15.01
N VAL A 21 -1.70 -21.09 -15.71
CA VAL A 21 -2.94 -21.66 -16.23
C VAL A 21 -2.99 -21.43 -17.74
N SER A 22 -3.36 -22.48 -18.48
CA SER A 22 -3.74 -22.43 -19.89
C SER A 22 -5.12 -23.05 -20.06
N LEU A 23 -6.05 -22.33 -20.68
CA LEU A 23 -7.42 -22.75 -20.89
C LEU A 23 -7.75 -22.69 -22.38
N GLU A 24 -8.14 -23.82 -22.95
CA GLU A 24 -8.61 -23.93 -24.33
C GLU A 24 -10.07 -24.40 -24.34
N LEU A 25 -10.97 -23.60 -24.93
CA LEU A 25 -12.37 -24.01 -25.09
C LEU A 25 -12.50 -25.09 -26.18
N LYS A 26 -13.28 -26.13 -25.89
CA LYS A 26 -13.60 -27.23 -26.80
C LYS A 26 -15.09 -27.21 -27.16
N THR A 27 -15.45 -27.89 -28.25
CA THR A 27 -16.85 -28.02 -28.68
C THR A 27 -17.58 -29.20 -28.02
N SER A 28 -16.84 -30.19 -27.51
CA SER A 28 -17.36 -31.40 -26.87
C SER A 28 -16.24 -32.07 -26.06
N GLY A 29 -16.57 -33.11 -25.30
CA GLY A 29 -15.60 -33.94 -24.58
C GLY A 29 -15.49 -33.66 -23.08
N GLY A 30 -16.33 -32.78 -22.53
CA GLY A 30 -16.33 -32.41 -21.12
C GLY A 30 -15.15 -31.52 -20.74
N ILE A 31 -15.02 -31.25 -19.44
CA ILE A 31 -13.86 -30.57 -18.88
C ILE A 31 -12.75 -31.61 -18.66
N GLN A 32 -11.60 -31.38 -19.29
CA GLN A 32 -10.37 -32.14 -19.09
C GLN A 32 -9.37 -31.27 -18.34
N ILE A 33 -8.92 -31.72 -17.17
CA ILE A 33 -7.98 -30.98 -16.32
C ILE A 33 -6.69 -31.77 -16.22
N ASN A 34 -5.59 -31.12 -16.60
CA ASN A 34 -4.23 -31.65 -16.49
C ASN A 34 -3.45 -30.78 -15.50
N ILE A 35 -3.26 -31.27 -14.26
CA ILE A 35 -2.49 -30.57 -13.23
C ILE A 35 -1.12 -31.20 -13.03
N THR A 36 -0.09 -30.37 -13.09
CA THR A 36 1.25 -30.66 -12.58
C THR A 36 1.49 -29.79 -11.36
N SER A 37 1.43 -30.37 -10.16
CA SER A 37 1.58 -29.62 -8.90
C SER A 37 2.76 -30.14 -8.07
N LYS A 38 3.54 -29.22 -7.49
CA LYS A 38 4.57 -29.53 -6.48
C LYS A 38 4.00 -30.05 -5.17
N VAL A 39 2.71 -29.85 -4.93
CA VAL A 39 2.01 -30.23 -3.69
C VAL A 39 0.90 -31.25 -3.94
N ALA A 40 0.90 -31.90 -5.12
CA ALA A 40 -0.12 -32.85 -5.55
C ALA A 40 -0.40 -33.97 -4.54
N THR A 41 0.65 -34.49 -3.88
CA THR A 41 0.53 -35.56 -2.89
C THR A 41 -0.39 -35.21 -1.72
N LEU A 42 -0.46 -33.93 -1.35
CA LEU A 42 -1.25 -33.46 -0.20
C LEU A 42 -2.53 -32.74 -0.61
N TYR A 43 -2.51 -32.03 -1.74
CA TYR A 43 -3.59 -31.10 -2.12
C TYR A 43 -4.11 -31.30 -3.55
N GLY A 44 -3.75 -32.39 -4.23
CA GLY A 44 -4.15 -32.64 -5.63
C GLY A 44 -5.67 -32.58 -5.83
N GLU A 45 -6.43 -33.34 -5.03
CA GLU A 45 -7.90 -33.37 -5.09
C GLU A 45 -8.53 -31.99 -4.86
N ALA A 46 -8.04 -31.24 -3.86
CA ALA A 46 -8.53 -29.89 -3.60
C ALA A 46 -8.21 -28.89 -4.73
N ILE A 47 -7.09 -29.08 -5.43
CA ILE A 47 -6.72 -28.28 -6.61
C ILE A 47 -7.64 -28.61 -7.79
N ASP A 48 -7.89 -29.90 -8.04
CA ASP A 48 -8.83 -30.38 -9.06
C ASP A 48 -10.25 -29.81 -8.82
N ASP A 49 -10.76 -29.93 -7.60
CA ASP A 49 -12.08 -29.44 -7.20
C ASP A 49 -12.21 -27.92 -7.38
N LEU A 50 -11.18 -27.16 -7.01
CA LEU A 50 -11.17 -25.71 -7.20
C LEU A 50 -11.19 -25.36 -8.69
N CYS A 51 -10.38 -26.04 -9.50
CA CYS A 51 -10.34 -25.82 -10.94
C CYS A 51 -11.70 -26.09 -11.59
N LEU A 52 -12.32 -27.22 -11.23
CA LEU A 52 -13.65 -27.60 -11.72
C LEU A 52 -14.72 -26.60 -11.27
N SER A 53 -14.73 -26.22 -9.99
CA SER A 53 -15.62 -25.22 -9.42
C SER A 53 -15.58 -23.91 -10.20
N VAL A 54 -14.38 -23.37 -10.46
CA VAL A 54 -14.23 -22.10 -11.20
C VAL A 54 -14.77 -22.24 -12.62
N LEU A 55 -14.42 -23.30 -13.35
CA LEU A 55 -14.89 -23.50 -14.72
C LEU A 55 -16.42 -23.66 -14.79
N THR A 56 -16.99 -24.48 -13.90
CA THR A 56 -18.45 -24.67 -13.81
C THR A 56 -19.17 -23.38 -13.43
N TYR A 57 -18.60 -22.58 -12.51
CA TYR A 57 -19.15 -21.28 -12.14
C TYR A 57 -19.28 -20.33 -13.34
N PHE A 58 -18.33 -20.38 -14.28
CA PHE A 58 -18.37 -19.62 -15.53
C PHE A 58 -19.19 -20.30 -16.64
N GLY A 59 -19.89 -21.40 -16.36
CA GLY A 59 -20.71 -22.13 -17.33
C GLY A 59 -19.90 -22.83 -18.42
N ILE A 60 -18.62 -23.13 -18.16
CA ILE A 60 -17.77 -23.85 -19.10
C ILE A 60 -18.04 -25.35 -18.95
N GLU A 61 -18.52 -25.99 -20.01
CA GLU A 61 -18.83 -27.43 -20.03
C GLU A 61 -17.77 -28.26 -20.78
N ASN A 62 -17.08 -27.66 -21.74
CA ASN A 62 -16.14 -28.34 -22.63
C ASN A 62 -14.85 -27.54 -22.77
N ALA A 63 -13.78 -28.01 -22.14
CA ALA A 63 -12.49 -27.32 -22.15
C ALA A 63 -11.33 -28.26 -21.85
N LEU A 64 -10.13 -27.88 -22.31
CA LEU A 64 -8.87 -28.40 -21.82
C LEU A 64 -8.22 -27.35 -20.94
N LEU A 65 -8.00 -27.69 -19.67
CA LEU A 65 -7.33 -26.87 -18.67
C LEU A 65 -5.97 -27.51 -18.34
N GLU A 66 -4.90 -26.76 -18.52
CA GLU A 66 -3.56 -27.14 -18.07
C GLU A 66 -3.12 -26.22 -16.93
N VAL A 67 -2.68 -26.81 -15.82
CA VAL A 67 -2.22 -26.07 -14.63
C VAL A 67 -0.81 -26.54 -14.25
N GLU A 68 0.13 -25.61 -14.19
CA GLU A 68 1.44 -25.82 -13.57
C GLU A 68 1.46 -25.10 -12.22
N ASP A 69 1.27 -25.86 -11.14
CA ASP A 69 1.16 -25.34 -9.78
C ASP A 69 2.46 -25.46 -8.99
N LYS A 70 2.85 -24.35 -8.35
CA LYS A 70 4.04 -24.22 -7.50
C LYS A 70 3.66 -23.90 -6.05
N GLY A 71 2.59 -24.52 -5.57
CA GLY A 71 2.04 -24.33 -4.23
C GLY A 71 1.21 -23.05 -4.10
N ALA A 72 0.50 -22.68 -5.17
CA ALA A 72 -0.43 -21.56 -5.17
C ALA A 72 -1.51 -21.79 -4.11
N LEU A 73 -1.81 -20.73 -3.35
CA LEU A 73 -2.96 -20.77 -2.45
C LEU A 73 -4.26 -20.64 -3.26
N PRO A 74 -5.41 -21.10 -2.72
CA PRO A 74 -6.68 -21.10 -3.45
C PRO A 74 -7.06 -19.74 -4.08
N PHE A 75 -6.82 -18.64 -3.37
CA PHE A 75 -7.14 -17.29 -3.86
C PHE A 75 -6.30 -16.89 -5.09
N VAL A 76 -5.05 -17.39 -5.17
CA VAL A 76 -4.14 -17.17 -6.29
C VAL A 76 -4.63 -17.95 -7.49
N MET A 77 -4.89 -19.24 -7.30
CA MET A 77 -5.34 -20.14 -8.35
C MET A 77 -6.67 -19.67 -8.95
N ALA A 78 -7.63 -19.28 -8.10
CA ALA A 78 -8.89 -18.68 -8.53
C ALA A 78 -8.68 -17.41 -9.37
N ALA A 79 -7.75 -16.53 -8.98
CA ALA A 79 -7.44 -15.32 -9.76
C ALA A 79 -6.83 -15.64 -11.12
N ARG A 80 -5.91 -16.63 -11.20
CA ARG A 80 -5.29 -17.05 -12.46
C ARG A 80 -6.32 -17.72 -13.39
N LEU A 81 -7.18 -18.57 -12.85
CA LEU A 81 -8.26 -19.22 -13.60
C LEU A 81 -9.25 -18.18 -14.15
N GLU A 82 -9.75 -17.25 -13.32
CA GLU A 82 -10.65 -16.19 -13.79
C GLU A 82 -9.99 -15.32 -14.87
N ALA A 83 -8.71 -15.00 -14.71
CA ALA A 83 -7.97 -14.22 -15.71
C ALA A 83 -7.87 -14.94 -17.07
N ALA A 84 -7.63 -16.26 -17.08
CA ALA A 84 -7.59 -17.06 -18.29
C ALA A 84 -8.99 -17.21 -18.93
N VAL A 85 -10.01 -17.46 -18.11
CA VAL A 85 -11.42 -17.54 -18.52
C VAL A 85 -11.86 -16.25 -19.22
N LYS A 86 -11.64 -15.08 -18.61
CA LYS A 86 -12.05 -13.76 -19.13
C LYS A 86 -11.23 -13.28 -20.36
N GLN A 87 -10.33 -14.10 -20.89
CA GLN A 87 -9.71 -13.90 -22.20
C GLN A 87 -10.44 -14.64 -23.32
N VAL A 88 -11.12 -15.75 -23.00
CA VAL A 88 -11.77 -16.62 -23.98
C VAL A 88 -13.29 -16.47 -23.99
N ILE A 89 -13.89 -16.05 -22.87
CA ILE A 89 -15.31 -15.70 -22.75
C ILE A 89 -15.51 -14.23 -22.40
N GLN A 90 -16.62 -13.64 -22.85
CA GLN A 90 -17.05 -12.30 -22.46
C GLN A 90 -18.10 -12.41 -21.36
N THR A 91 -17.75 -11.96 -20.15
CA THR A 91 -18.63 -12.02 -18.98
C THR A 91 -18.22 -10.97 -17.95
N ASP A 92 -19.22 -10.42 -17.25
CA ASP A 92 -19.03 -9.53 -16.11
C ASP A 92 -19.11 -10.28 -14.76
N VAL A 93 -19.43 -11.58 -14.78
CA VAL A 93 -19.47 -12.44 -13.60
C VAL A 93 -18.09 -12.54 -12.96
N GLU A 94 -18.01 -12.60 -11.64
CA GLU A 94 -16.77 -12.65 -10.87
C GLU A 94 -16.72 -13.86 -9.95
N TYR A 95 -15.60 -14.60 -9.94
CA TYR A 95 -15.38 -15.68 -8.98
C TYR A 95 -14.62 -15.12 -7.77
N LEU A 96 -15.36 -14.89 -6.68
CA LEU A 96 -14.84 -14.24 -5.49
C LEU A 96 -14.58 -15.26 -4.38
N PRO A 97 -13.33 -15.36 -3.86
CA PRO A 97 -13.08 -16.10 -2.62
C PRO A 97 -13.91 -15.54 -1.46
N GLU A 98 -14.08 -16.30 -0.39
CA GLU A 98 -14.72 -15.78 0.82
C GLU A 98 -13.93 -14.60 1.41
N MET A 99 -14.64 -13.63 2.00
CA MET A 99 -14.02 -12.49 2.67
C MET A 99 -13.66 -12.89 4.10
N LEU A 100 -12.37 -12.85 4.42
CA LEU A 100 -11.91 -13.09 5.80
C LEU A 100 -12.46 -12.01 6.74
N PRO A 101 -13.02 -12.37 7.91
CA PRO A 101 -13.46 -11.40 8.91
C PRO A 101 -12.34 -10.44 9.37
N GLU A 102 -11.11 -10.95 9.47
CA GLU A 102 -9.90 -10.19 9.79
C GLU A 102 -9.59 -9.10 8.76
N SER A 103 -10.15 -9.21 7.56
CA SER A 103 -10.02 -8.26 6.45
C SER A 103 -11.11 -7.18 6.43
N LEU A 104 -11.87 -6.98 7.50
CA LEU A 104 -12.96 -5.99 7.54
C LEU A 104 -12.65 -4.72 8.36
N TYR A 105 -11.44 -4.57 8.91
CA TYR A 105 -11.09 -3.36 9.66
C TYR A 105 -10.98 -2.11 8.77
N ALA A 106 -11.37 -0.98 9.35
CA ALA A 106 -11.14 0.36 8.81
C ALA A 106 -9.93 1.02 9.51
N THR A 107 -9.31 1.99 8.86
CA THR A 107 -8.22 2.79 9.43
C THR A 107 -8.67 4.22 9.68
N LYS A 108 -8.03 4.88 10.67
CA LYS A 108 -8.29 6.28 10.99
C LYS A 108 -7.45 7.21 10.11
N LYS A 109 -7.90 8.45 9.94
CA LYS A 109 -7.18 9.51 9.21
C LYS A 109 -5.74 9.68 9.72
N ASP A 110 -5.57 9.68 11.04
CA ASP A 110 -4.32 9.92 11.76
C ASP A 110 -3.50 8.65 12.04
N LYS A 111 -3.86 7.48 11.49
CA LYS A 111 -3.09 6.24 11.64
C LYS A 111 -1.62 6.47 11.27
N LEU A 112 -0.69 5.93 12.06
CA LEU A 112 0.74 6.00 11.76
C LEU A 112 1.05 5.28 10.44
N ARG A 113 1.80 5.94 9.56
CA ARG A 113 2.26 5.42 8.26
C ARG A 113 3.79 5.48 8.16
N ILE A 114 4.48 5.08 9.23
CA ILE A 114 5.94 5.20 9.36
C ILE A 114 6.64 4.30 8.33
N SER A 115 6.20 3.05 8.18
CA SER A 115 6.67 2.11 7.17
C SER A 115 5.53 1.63 6.27
N ARG A 116 5.76 1.63 4.95
CA ARG A 116 4.79 1.14 3.96
C ARG A 116 5.49 0.20 2.99
N LEU A 117 5.15 -1.09 3.03
CA LEU A 117 5.83 -2.13 2.25
C LEU A 117 5.20 -2.26 0.86
N PHE A 118 5.97 -1.98 -0.20
CA PHE A 118 5.57 -2.17 -1.59
C PHE A 118 5.66 -3.63 -2.01
N LEU A 119 4.59 -4.16 -2.58
CA LEU A 119 4.49 -5.52 -3.09
C LEU A 119 3.88 -5.50 -4.49
N PRO A 120 4.56 -6.07 -5.52
CA PRO A 120 3.99 -6.20 -6.84
C PRO A 120 2.68 -6.98 -6.84
N GLY A 121 1.61 -6.40 -7.40
CA GLY A 121 0.25 -6.93 -7.40
C GLY A 121 0.06 -8.23 -8.18
N ASN A 122 1.06 -8.64 -8.95
CA ASN A 122 1.09 -9.89 -9.73
C ASN A 122 2.01 -10.98 -9.12
N THR A 123 2.62 -10.72 -7.96
CA THR A 123 3.61 -11.62 -7.31
C THR A 123 3.09 -12.10 -5.94
N PRO A 124 2.28 -13.18 -5.90
CA PRO A 124 1.55 -13.57 -4.69
C PRO A 124 2.44 -14.01 -3.53
N SER A 125 3.59 -14.62 -3.79
CA SER A 125 4.54 -15.07 -2.75
C SER A 125 4.99 -13.95 -1.81
N LEU A 126 5.03 -12.71 -2.29
CA LEU A 126 5.43 -11.55 -1.50
C LEU A 126 4.28 -11.03 -0.61
N MET A 127 3.03 -11.37 -0.91
CA MET A 127 1.84 -10.92 -0.18
C MET A 127 1.54 -11.78 1.04
N ILE A 128 1.68 -13.11 0.91
CA ILE A 128 1.18 -14.10 1.87
C ILE A 128 1.70 -13.86 3.30
N ASN A 129 2.98 -13.51 3.44
CA ASN A 129 3.63 -13.34 4.74
C ASN A 129 3.92 -11.88 5.10
N ALA A 130 3.42 -10.92 4.31
CA ALA A 130 3.78 -9.51 4.47
C ALA A 130 3.39 -8.95 5.86
N GLY A 131 2.23 -9.37 6.39
CA GLY A 131 1.73 -8.94 7.71
C GLY A 131 2.63 -9.34 8.88
N ILE A 132 3.33 -10.48 8.78
CA ILE A 132 4.20 -11.01 9.85
C ILE A 132 5.32 -10.02 10.20
N HIS A 133 5.77 -9.24 9.21
CA HIS A 133 6.82 -8.25 9.39
C HIS A 133 6.36 -6.94 10.05
N LYS A 134 5.07 -6.84 10.40
CA LYS A 134 4.45 -5.70 11.10
C LYS A 134 4.74 -4.33 10.46
N PRO A 135 4.65 -4.16 9.12
CA PRO A 135 4.67 -2.82 8.56
C PRO A 135 3.44 -2.04 9.03
N ASN A 136 3.49 -0.70 9.02
CA ASN A 136 2.27 0.07 9.31
C ASN A 136 1.24 -0.05 8.17
N ALA A 137 1.72 -0.25 6.95
CA ALA A 137 0.91 -0.46 5.77
C ALA A 137 1.55 -1.41 4.76
N ILE A 138 0.71 -2.06 3.96
CA ILE A 138 1.11 -2.88 2.82
C ILE A 138 0.48 -2.29 1.57
N ILE A 139 1.29 -2.08 0.54
CA ILE A 139 0.89 -1.53 -0.74
C ILE A 139 0.89 -2.66 -1.76
N LEU A 140 -0.31 -3.05 -2.20
CA LEU A 140 -0.50 -3.95 -3.33
C LEU A 140 -0.46 -3.11 -4.62
N ASP A 141 0.59 -3.28 -5.40
CA ASP A 141 0.89 -2.39 -6.52
C ASP A 141 0.34 -2.90 -7.86
N LEU A 142 -0.53 -2.12 -8.50
CA LEU A 142 -1.04 -2.40 -9.85
C LEU A 142 -0.29 -1.62 -10.94
N GLU A 143 0.66 -0.79 -10.55
CA GLU A 143 1.26 0.23 -11.42
C GLU A 143 2.68 -0.14 -11.90
N ASP A 144 3.75 0.56 -11.52
CA ASP A 144 5.09 0.35 -12.13
C ASP A 144 5.65 -1.07 -11.92
N ALA A 145 5.33 -1.74 -10.82
CA ALA A 145 5.82 -3.10 -10.57
C ALA A 145 5.10 -4.18 -11.41
N VAL A 146 4.09 -3.79 -12.20
CA VAL A 146 3.29 -4.71 -13.02
C VAL A 146 3.40 -4.32 -14.50
N ALA A 147 3.98 -5.22 -15.28
CA ALA A 147 4.09 -5.06 -16.73
C ALA A 147 2.71 -4.80 -17.39
N PRO A 148 2.62 -3.95 -18.43
CA PRO A 148 1.35 -3.53 -19.03
C PRO A 148 0.41 -4.69 -19.40
N ASN A 149 0.93 -5.75 -20.00
CA ASN A 149 0.18 -6.94 -20.39
C ASN A 149 -0.28 -7.83 -19.22
N ARG A 150 0.19 -7.54 -18.00
CA ARG A 150 -0.16 -8.27 -16.77
C ARG A 150 -1.10 -7.48 -15.85
N LYS A 151 -1.43 -6.23 -16.16
CA LYS A 151 -2.27 -5.39 -15.29
C LYS A 151 -3.68 -5.96 -15.07
N LYS A 152 -4.29 -6.53 -16.12
CA LYS A 152 -5.61 -7.16 -16.02
C LYS A 152 -5.60 -8.35 -15.05
N GLU A 153 -4.61 -9.25 -15.14
CA GLU A 153 -4.52 -10.39 -14.23
C GLU A 153 -4.16 -9.97 -12.79
N ALA A 154 -3.35 -8.91 -12.63
CA ALA A 154 -2.97 -8.38 -11.32
C ALA A 154 -4.17 -7.86 -10.53
N ARG A 155 -5.17 -7.25 -11.20
CA ARG A 155 -6.42 -6.81 -10.56
C ARG A 155 -7.14 -7.95 -9.85
N PHE A 156 -7.32 -9.10 -10.52
CA PHE A 156 -7.96 -10.27 -9.91
C PHE A 156 -7.16 -10.79 -8.72
N LEU A 157 -5.84 -10.78 -8.82
CA LEU A 157 -4.98 -11.25 -7.74
C LEU A 157 -5.03 -10.31 -6.52
N VAL A 158 -4.91 -8.99 -6.74
CA VAL A 158 -5.02 -7.98 -5.67
C VAL A 158 -6.42 -8.01 -5.03
N ARG A 159 -7.48 -8.09 -5.83
CA ARG A 159 -8.86 -8.27 -5.38
C ARG A 159 -8.98 -9.48 -4.44
N ASN A 160 -8.47 -10.63 -4.86
CA ASN A 160 -8.55 -11.86 -4.10
C ASN A 160 -7.65 -11.80 -2.85
N ALA A 161 -6.48 -11.17 -2.91
CA ALA A 161 -5.60 -10.95 -1.77
C ALA A 161 -6.27 -10.08 -0.69
N LEU A 162 -6.98 -9.02 -1.06
CA LEU A 162 -7.74 -8.18 -0.12
C LEU A 162 -8.82 -8.97 0.64
N ARG A 163 -9.34 -10.04 0.03
CA ARG A 163 -10.37 -10.91 0.62
C ARG A 163 -9.79 -12.04 1.46
N SER A 164 -8.69 -12.63 1.01
CA SER A 164 -8.18 -13.90 1.54
C SER A 164 -6.91 -13.83 2.37
N LEU A 165 -6.29 -12.65 2.54
CA LEU A 165 -5.08 -12.52 3.36
C LEU A 165 -5.32 -11.65 4.60
N ASP A 166 -4.94 -12.17 5.76
CA ASP A 166 -4.82 -11.39 6.98
C ASP A 166 -3.47 -10.65 7.01
N PHE A 167 -3.54 -9.32 6.91
CA PHE A 167 -2.39 -8.44 6.97
C PHE A 167 -2.03 -7.98 8.41
N MET A 168 -2.58 -8.65 9.42
CA MET A 168 -2.25 -8.46 10.84
C MET A 168 -2.41 -7.01 11.30
N GLY A 169 -3.43 -6.32 10.79
CA GLY A 169 -3.77 -4.93 11.12
C GLY A 169 -2.95 -3.84 10.40
N ALA A 170 -2.04 -4.21 9.48
CA ALA A 170 -1.38 -3.23 8.60
C ALA A 170 -2.43 -2.52 7.72
N GLU A 171 -2.30 -1.21 7.48
CA GLU A 171 -3.22 -0.52 6.56
C GLU A 171 -3.10 -1.10 5.14
N ARG A 172 -4.21 -1.53 4.56
CA ARG A 172 -4.26 -2.12 3.24
C ARG A 172 -4.36 -1.03 2.20
N MET A 173 -3.27 -0.83 1.48
CA MET A 173 -3.16 0.16 0.42
C MET A 173 -3.13 -0.53 -0.94
N VAL A 174 -3.73 0.10 -1.95
CA VAL A 174 -3.54 -0.27 -3.34
C VAL A 174 -3.00 0.93 -4.10
N ARG A 175 -1.87 0.77 -4.79
CA ARG A 175 -1.42 1.74 -5.79
C ARG A 175 -2.08 1.39 -7.12
N ILE A 176 -3.06 2.22 -7.50
CA ILE A 176 -3.77 2.06 -8.77
C ILE A 176 -2.90 2.58 -9.93
N ASN A 177 -3.31 2.30 -11.15
CA ASN A 177 -2.74 2.89 -12.35
C ASN A 177 -3.10 4.38 -12.50
N GLN A 178 -2.40 5.08 -13.40
CA GLN A 178 -2.76 6.44 -13.78
C GLN A 178 -3.94 6.45 -14.79
N GLY A 179 -4.68 7.56 -14.82
CA GLY A 179 -5.69 7.84 -15.84
C GLY A 179 -6.90 6.89 -15.80
N GLN A 180 -7.40 6.53 -16.98
CA GLN A 180 -8.60 5.69 -17.12
C GLN A 180 -8.41 4.30 -16.51
N LEU A 181 -7.21 3.72 -16.66
CA LEU A 181 -6.89 2.40 -16.13
C LEU A 181 -6.97 2.39 -14.59
N GLY A 182 -6.58 3.49 -13.94
CA GLY A 182 -6.75 3.68 -12.50
C GLY A 182 -8.20 3.74 -12.04
N LEU A 183 -9.06 4.40 -12.81
CA LEU A 183 -10.50 4.45 -12.51
C LEU A 183 -11.17 3.07 -12.60
N GLU A 184 -10.70 2.23 -13.54
CA GLU A 184 -11.12 0.84 -13.63
C GLU A 184 -10.60 0.00 -12.46
N ASP A 185 -9.35 0.22 -12.01
CA ASP A 185 -8.79 -0.52 -10.87
C ASP A 185 -9.68 -0.38 -9.62
N LEU A 186 -10.33 0.78 -9.43
CA LEU A 186 -11.21 1.05 -8.30
C LEU A 186 -12.39 0.05 -8.22
N ASP A 187 -12.95 -0.37 -9.34
CA ASP A 187 -14.03 -1.37 -9.35
C ASP A 187 -13.58 -2.72 -8.79
N TYR A 188 -12.29 -3.04 -8.88
CA TYR A 188 -11.71 -4.30 -8.41
C TYR A 188 -11.23 -4.25 -6.96
N VAL A 189 -11.19 -3.08 -6.31
CA VAL A 189 -10.59 -2.97 -4.96
C VAL A 189 -11.50 -2.32 -3.94
N ILE A 190 -12.30 -1.33 -4.33
CA ILE A 190 -13.22 -0.63 -3.42
C ILE A 190 -14.26 -1.58 -2.83
N PRO A 191 -14.92 -2.48 -3.60
CA PRO A 191 -15.88 -3.43 -3.04
C PRO A 191 -15.28 -4.44 -2.05
N HIS A 192 -13.96 -4.50 -1.94
CA HIS A 192 -13.24 -5.50 -1.15
C HIS A 192 -12.44 -4.88 0.00
N HIS A 193 -12.98 -3.81 0.58
CA HIS A 193 -12.55 -3.21 1.84
C HIS A 193 -11.13 -2.62 1.86
N VAL A 194 -10.52 -2.29 0.72
CA VAL A 194 -9.26 -1.52 0.72
C VAL A 194 -9.36 -0.28 1.63
N ASN A 195 -8.30 0.01 2.40
CA ASN A 195 -8.33 1.12 3.35
C ASN A 195 -7.90 2.45 2.71
N LEU A 196 -6.94 2.39 1.80
CA LEU A 196 -6.36 3.58 1.17
C LEU A 196 -5.97 3.32 -0.29
N ILE A 197 -6.27 4.28 -1.16
CA ILE A 197 -5.84 4.29 -2.55
C ILE A 197 -4.66 5.24 -2.71
N MET A 198 -3.56 4.72 -3.24
CA MET A 198 -2.44 5.52 -3.70
C MET A 198 -2.64 5.87 -5.17
N VAL A 199 -2.61 7.17 -5.48
CA VAL A 199 -2.84 7.69 -6.84
C VAL A 199 -1.49 8.13 -7.40
N PRO A 200 -0.91 7.42 -8.38
CA PRO A 200 0.41 7.74 -8.92
C PRO A 200 0.37 9.00 -9.80
N LYS A 201 1.54 9.56 -10.05
CA LYS A 201 1.83 10.56 -11.09
C LYS A 201 0.84 11.72 -11.06
N CYS A 202 0.60 12.25 -9.85
CA CYS A 202 -0.40 13.29 -9.60
C CYS A 202 0.12 14.68 -9.97
N GLU A 203 -0.50 15.28 -10.99
CA GLU A 203 -0.20 16.63 -11.47
C GLU A 203 -1.43 17.56 -11.54
N ASP A 204 -2.61 17.05 -11.22
CA ASP A 204 -3.87 17.78 -11.33
C ASP A 204 -4.86 17.34 -10.24
N ALA A 205 -5.35 18.31 -9.47
CA ALA A 205 -6.38 18.09 -8.46
C ALA A 205 -7.71 17.60 -9.06
N LYS A 206 -7.99 17.90 -10.34
CA LYS A 206 -9.21 17.42 -11.02
C LYS A 206 -9.25 15.89 -11.11
N TYR A 207 -8.13 15.25 -11.43
CA TYR A 207 -8.08 13.79 -11.50
C TYR A 207 -8.33 13.15 -10.13
N LEU A 208 -7.82 13.75 -9.05
CA LEU A 208 -8.10 13.29 -7.69
C LEU A 208 -9.57 13.42 -7.30
N ARG A 209 -10.24 14.50 -7.70
CA ARG A 209 -11.69 14.64 -7.52
C ARG A 209 -12.45 13.54 -8.26
N MET A 210 -12.08 13.25 -9.51
CA MET A 210 -12.68 12.15 -10.28
C MET A 210 -12.47 10.78 -9.62
N VAL A 211 -11.27 10.53 -9.07
CA VAL A 211 -10.98 9.32 -8.29
C VAL A 211 -11.91 9.25 -7.07
N ASN A 212 -12.06 10.35 -6.32
CA ASN A 212 -12.92 10.39 -5.14
C ASN A 212 -14.41 10.16 -5.49
N GLU A 213 -14.92 10.85 -6.52
CA GLU A 213 -16.29 10.67 -7.02
C GLU A 213 -16.54 9.21 -7.48
N ARG A 214 -15.55 8.58 -8.12
CA ARG A 214 -15.64 7.18 -8.53
C ARG A 214 -15.72 6.24 -7.31
N ILE A 215 -14.93 6.49 -6.27
CA ILE A 215 -14.99 5.74 -5.01
C ILE A 215 -16.39 5.87 -4.40
N GLU A 216 -16.90 7.08 -4.24
CA GLU A 216 -18.24 7.34 -3.67
C GLU A 216 -19.34 6.63 -4.47
N ALA A 217 -19.27 6.67 -5.80
CA ALA A 217 -20.22 5.98 -6.66
C ALA A 217 -20.19 4.45 -6.48
N ILE A 218 -18.99 3.85 -6.38
CA ILE A 218 -18.82 2.41 -6.14
C ILE A 218 -19.33 2.04 -4.75
N GLN A 219 -19.01 2.81 -3.72
CA GLN A 219 -19.48 2.55 -2.35
C GLN A 219 -21.00 2.64 -2.25
N LYS A 220 -21.61 3.65 -2.88
CA LYS A 220 -23.07 3.80 -2.96
C LYS A 220 -23.74 2.60 -3.64
N ARG A 221 -23.18 2.13 -4.77
CA ARG A 221 -23.68 0.95 -5.50
C ARG A 221 -23.59 -0.34 -4.68
N ASN A 222 -22.57 -0.46 -3.82
CA ASN A 222 -22.31 -1.66 -3.01
C ASN A 222 -22.80 -1.54 -1.56
N HIS A 223 -23.53 -0.48 -1.20
CA HIS A 223 -23.99 -0.20 0.17
C HIS A 223 -22.87 -0.20 1.23
N GLN A 224 -21.71 0.34 0.88
CA GLN A 224 -20.55 0.44 1.77
C GLN A 224 -20.44 1.82 2.40
N HIS A 225 -20.08 1.85 3.69
CA HIS A 225 -19.98 3.08 4.49
C HIS A 225 -18.62 3.27 5.16
N HIS A 226 -17.69 2.33 5.00
CA HIS A 226 -16.35 2.48 5.57
C HIS A 226 -15.59 3.59 4.84
N PRO A 227 -14.72 4.36 5.52
CA PRO A 227 -13.88 5.33 4.84
C PRO A 227 -12.90 4.63 3.88
N VAL A 228 -12.63 5.28 2.75
CA VAL A 228 -11.50 4.99 1.87
C VAL A 228 -10.68 6.27 1.76
N TRP A 229 -9.41 6.18 2.15
CA TRP A 229 -8.50 7.32 2.16
C TRP A 229 -7.75 7.45 0.84
N LEU A 230 -7.24 8.64 0.56
CA LEU A 230 -6.39 8.92 -0.60
C LEU A 230 -4.97 9.30 -0.16
N MET A 231 -4.00 8.84 -0.95
CA MET A 231 -2.61 9.28 -0.88
C MET A 231 -2.06 9.53 -2.28
N PRO A 232 -2.09 10.79 -2.76
CA PRO A 232 -1.43 11.18 -3.99
C PRO A 232 0.08 10.93 -3.91
N ILE A 233 0.66 10.49 -5.02
CA ILE A 233 2.11 10.41 -5.22
C ILE A 233 2.54 11.61 -6.07
N ILE A 234 3.39 12.46 -5.49
CA ILE A 234 4.03 13.58 -6.19
C ILE A 234 5.38 13.12 -6.69
N GLU A 235 5.53 13.02 -8.01
CA GLU A 235 6.72 12.43 -8.62
C GLU A 235 7.13 13.09 -9.94
N SER A 236 6.72 14.34 -10.13
CA SER A 236 7.15 15.21 -11.24
C SER A 236 7.30 16.66 -10.78
N ALA A 237 8.01 17.48 -11.56
CA ALA A 237 8.16 18.90 -11.32
C ALA A 237 6.81 19.62 -11.26
N MET A 238 5.87 19.26 -12.14
CA MET A 238 4.51 19.82 -12.14
C MET A 238 3.76 19.44 -10.85
N GLY A 239 3.82 18.18 -10.44
CA GLY A 239 3.22 17.71 -9.19
C GLY A 239 3.77 18.45 -7.98
N VAL A 240 5.09 18.70 -7.94
CA VAL A 240 5.74 19.49 -6.88
C VAL A 240 5.18 20.91 -6.82
N MET A 241 5.11 21.60 -7.96
CA MET A 241 4.59 22.97 -8.02
C MET A 241 3.12 23.05 -7.57
N LYS A 242 2.33 22.00 -7.85
CA LYS A 242 0.90 21.92 -7.52
C LYS A 242 0.59 21.17 -6.22
N ALA A 243 1.58 20.83 -5.41
CA ALA A 243 1.39 20.00 -4.21
C ALA A 243 0.31 20.56 -3.26
N MET A 244 0.19 21.89 -3.12
CA MET A 244 -0.85 22.53 -2.31
C MET A 244 -2.26 22.30 -2.87
N GLU A 245 -2.44 22.49 -4.18
CA GLU A 245 -3.72 22.27 -4.86
C GLU A 245 -4.15 20.80 -4.76
N ILE A 246 -3.18 19.90 -4.93
CA ILE A 246 -3.37 18.45 -4.80
C ILE A 246 -3.79 18.08 -3.37
N ALA A 247 -3.15 18.65 -2.35
CA ALA A 247 -3.50 18.42 -0.95
C ALA A 247 -4.92 18.86 -0.59
N GLN A 248 -5.49 19.80 -1.34
CA GLN A 248 -6.83 20.37 -1.16
C GLN A 248 -7.88 19.74 -2.07
N ALA A 249 -7.51 18.72 -2.86
CA ALA A 249 -8.39 18.19 -3.89
C ALA A 249 -9.60 17.44 -3.33
N ALA A 250 -9.47 16.76 -2.19
CA ALA A 250 -10.54 16.00 -1.53
C ALA A 250 -10.29 15.85 -0.01
N ASP A 251 -11.37 15.79 0.78
CA ASP A 251 -11.31 15.75 2.25
C ASP A 251 -10.76 14.43 2.83
N ASN A 252 -10.84 13.35 2.05
CA ASN A 252 -10.32 12.03 2.41
C ASN A 252 -8.84 11.85 2.02
N ILE A 253 -8.16 12.89 1.54
CA ILE A 253 -6.70 12.89 1.44
C ILE A 253 -6.14 12.95 2.87
N VAL A 254 -5.36 11.93 3.23
CA VAL A 254 -4.79 11.81 4.59
C VAL A 254 -3.28 11.90 4.61
N ALA A 255 -2.67 11.76 3.43
CA ALA A 255 -1.23 11.85 3.25
C ALA A 255 -0.90 12.22 1.81
N ILE A 256 0.28 12.81 1.59
CA ILE A 256 0.93 12.82 0.27
C ILE A 256 2.28 12.14 0.42
N THR A 257 2.64 11.35 -0.58
CA THR A 257 3.98 10.76 -0.67
C THR A 257 4.74 11.37 -1.84
N ILE A 258 6.05 11.54 -1.69
CA ILE A 258 6.93 11.92 -2.80
C ILE A 258 7.57 10.67 -3.42
N GLY A 259 7.62 10.59 -4.75
CA GLY A 259 8.31 9.55 -5.52
C GLY A 259 9.57 10.12 -6.16
N LEU A 260 10.75 9.78 -5.62
CA LEU A 260 11.99 10.46 -6.03
C LEU A 260 12.64 9.90 -7.29
N GLU A 261 12.47 8.62 -7.60
CA GLU A 261 13.05 8.05 -8.83
C GLU A 261 12.44 8.74 -10.06
N ASP A 262 11.11 8.72 -10.18
CA ASP A 262 10.36 9.40 -11.25
C ASP A 262 10.61 10.92 -11.23
N TYR A 263 10.61 11.56 -10.06
CA TYR A 263 10.88 13.00 -9.98
C TYR A 263 12.28 13.38 -10.49
N THR A 264 13.31 12.63 -10.10
CA THR A 264 14.69 12.93 -10.54
C THR A 264 14.85 12.69 -12.04
N ALA A 265 14.17 11.68 -12.59
CA ALA A 265 14.11 11.46 -14.03
C ALA A 265 13.44 12.64 -14.76
N ASP A 266 12.32 13.15 -14.23
CA ASP A 266 11.57 14.28 -14.81
C ASP A 266 12.40 15.58 -14.86
N ILE A 267 13.15 15.88 -13.79
CA ILE A 267 14.01 17.08 -13.75
C ILE A 267 15.40 16.88 -14.40
N GLY A 268 15.71 15.68 -14.89
CA GLY A 268 17.01 15.36 -15.49
C GLY A 268 18.18 15.32 -14.51
N ALA A 269 17.94 14.97 -13.25
CA ALA A 269 18.96 14.83 -12.21
C ALA A 269 19.24 13.37 -11.86
N ALA A 270 20.45 13.09 -11.38
CA ALA A 270 20.76 11.80 -10.77
C ALA A 270 20.39 11.83 -9.28
N ARG A 271 19.75 10.77 -8.80
CA ARG A 271 19.46 10.60 -7.38
C ARG A 271 20.75 10.45 -6.57
N THR A 272 20.86 11.17 -5.45
CA THR A 272 22.07 11.13 -4.61
C THR A 272 21.75 10.79 -3.16
N ASN A 273 22.77 10.28 -2.44
CA ASN A 273 22.67 10.07 -0.99
C ASN A 273 22.63 11.39 -0.20
N GLU A 274 23.06 12.52 -0.78
CA GLU A 274 22.96 13.84 -0.17
C GLU A 274 21.54 14.40 -0.27
N GLY A 275 20.86 14.13 -1.38
CA GLY A 275 19.46 14.49 -1.60
C GLY A 275 19.22 15.98 -1.86
N LEU A 276 20.26 16.77 -2.17
CA LEU A 276 20.12 18.19 -2.52
C LEU A 276 19.24 18.38 -3.76
N GLU A 277 19.33 17.48 -4.73
CA GLU A 277 18.53 17.49 -5.96
C GLU A 277 17.02 17.38 -5.69
N SER A 278 16.64 16.80 -4.55
CA SER A 278 15.24 16.59 -4.14
C SER A 278 14.80 17.50 -2.99
N PHE A 279 15.69 18.36 -2.47
CA PHE A 279 15.42 19.14 -1.27
C PHE A 279 14.23 20.09 -1.44
N PHE A 280 14.19 20.84 -2.55
CA PHE A 280 13.08 21.74 -2.85
C PHE A 280 11.74 20.98 -2.96
N ALA A 281 11.72 19.88 -3.71
CA ALA A 281 10.52 19.06 -3.89
C ALA A 281 10.00 18.50 -2.57
N ARG A 282 10.89 17.95 -1.74
CA ARG A 282 10.56 17.47 -0.39
C ARG A 282 10.01 18.58 0.49
N ALA A 283 10.65 19.74 0.52
CA ALA A 283 10.21 20.88 1.32
C ALA A 283 8.83 21.40 0.87
N GLN A 284 8.60 21.46 -0.44
CA GLN A 284 7.33 21.91 -1.01
C GLN A 284 6.18 20.93 -0.66
N VAL A 285 6.39 19.63 -0.87
CA VAL A 285 5.40 18.58 -0.50
C VAL A 285 5.14 18.59 1.01
N LEU A 286 6.19 18.71 1.82
CA LEU A 286 6.05 18.80 3.27
C LEU A 286 5.16 19.97 3.69
N ASN A 287 5.43 21.18 3.18
CA ASN A 287 4.64 22.37 3.54
C ASN A 287 3.19 22.25 3.07
N ALA A 288 2.95 21.73 1.87
CA ALA A 288 1.59 21.43 1.39
C ALA A 288 0.86 20.48 2.34
N CYS A 289 1.53 19.42 2.81
CA CYS A 289 0.93 18.49 3.76
C CYS A 289 0.61 19.15 5.11
N LYS A 290 1.57 19.88 5.69
CA LYS A 290 1.40 20.49 7.03
C LYS A 290 0.34 21.59 7.02
N ALA A 291 0.25 22.38 5.95
CA ALA A 291 -0.77 23.41 5.78
C ALA A 291 -2.19 22.83 5.77
N ASN A 292 -2.36 21.59 5.31
CA ASN A 292 -3.64 20.90 5.23
C ASN A 292 -3.86 19.88 6.36
N GLY A 293 -2.96 19.82 7.36
CA GLY A 293 -3.07 18.90 8.48
C GLY A 293 -3.00 17.41 8.11
N ILE A 294 -2.36 17.09 6.99
CA ILE A 294 -2.17 15.71 6.49
C ILE A 294 -0.73 15.24 6.66
N GLN A 295 -0.50 13.93 6.55
CA GLN A 295 0.84 13.36 6.71
C GLN A 295 1.70 13.61 5.47
N ALA A 296 2.98 13.95 5.69
CA ALA A 296 3.97 13.99 4.61
C ALA A 296 4.76 12.70 4.66
N ILE A 297 4.79 11.94 3.57
CA ILE A 297 5.51 10.67 3.52
C ILE A 297 6.64 10.74 2.50
N ASP A 298 7.81 10.27 2.91
CA ASP A 298 8.99 10.30 2.07
C ASP A 298 9.05 9.09 1.12
N SER A 299 9.95 9.20 0.14
CA SER A 299 10.16 8.22 -0.91
C SER A 299 10.75 6.90 -0.37
N VAL A 300 10.70 5.87 -1.21
CA VAL A 300 11.41 4.60 -0.97
C VAL A 300 12.93 4.80 -0.92
N PHE A 301 13.62 3.93 -0.17
CA PHE A 301 15.06 3.76 -0.26
C PHE A 301 15.36 2.52 -1.12
N SER A 302 15.98 2.72 -2.28
CA SER A 302 16.08 1.71 -3.35
C SER A 302 17.16 0.67 -3.10
N ASP A 303 18.26 1.04 -2.43
CA ASP A 303 19.32 0.11 -2.08
C ASP A 303 18.91 -0.75 -0.87
N VAL A 304 18.45 -1.97 -1.14
CA VAL A 304 18.04 -2.94 -0.11
C VAL A 304 19.25 -3.56 0.62
N GLY A 305 20.47 -3.40 0.09
CA GLY A 305 21.72 -3.85 0.72
C GLY A 305 22.27 -2.85 1.74
N ASP A 306 22.10 -1.56 1.48
CA ASP A 306 22.69 -0.48 2.28
C ASP A 306 21.81 -0.04 3.47
N MET A 307 21.93 -0.74 4.60
CA MET A 307 21.20 -0.37 5.82
C MET A 307 21.77 0.87 6.52
N GLU A 308 23.05 1.19 6.33
CA GLU A 308 23.67 2.39 6.92
C GLU A 308 23.19 3.66 6.21
N GLY A 309 23.17 3.63 4.88
CA GLY A 309 22.57 4.68 4.06
C GLY A 309 21.08 4.86 4.36
N LEU A 310 20.34 3.77 4.59
CA LEU A 310 18.96 3.84 5.04
C LEU A 310 18.81 4.58 6.38
N ILE A 311 19.66 4.29 7.38
CA ILE A 311 19.63 4.97 8.69
C ILE A 311 19.81 6.48 8.51
N LEU A 312 20.80 6.90 7.71
CA LEU A 312 21.05 8.31 7.44
C LEU A 312 19.88 8.97 6.70
N ASN A 313 19.29 8.26 5.74
CA ASN A 313 18.14 8.72 4.98
C ASN A 313 16.91 8.93 5.89
N VAL A 314 16.61 7.96 6.77
CA VAL A 314 15.51 8.05 7.74
C VAL A 314 15.70 9.22 8.68
N LYS A 315 16.92 9.40 9.24
CA LYS A 315 17.21 10.52 10.15
C LYS A 315 17.02 11.87 9.47
N ARG A 316 17.46 12.00 8.21
CA ARG A 316 17.24 13.22 7.41
C ARG A 316 15.75 13.45 7.12
N SER A 317 15.03 12.39 6.75
CA SER A 317 13.59 12.45 6.50
C SER A 317 12.82 12.93 7.74
N LYS A 318 13.12 12.32 8.90
CA LYS A 318 12.56 12.70 10.20
C LYS A 318 12.90 14.15 10.55
N SER A 319 14.14 14.59 10.35
CA SER A 319 14.57 15.95 10.71
C SER A 319 13.89 17.03 9.86
N LEU A 320 13.57 16.73 8.60
CA LEU A 320 12.74 17.60 7.76
C LEU A 320 11.28 17.67 8.25
N GLY A 321 10.77 16.63 8.90
CA GLY A 321 9.41 16.59 9.46
C GLY A 321 8.43 15.65 8.77
N PHE A 322 8.95 14.74 7.92
CA PHE A 322 8.18 13.64 7.35
C PHE A 322 7.70 12.67 8.45
N ASN A 323 6.61 11.97 8.15
CA ASN A 323 5.90 11.07 9.06
C ASN A 323 6.27 9.59 8.85
N GLY A 324 7.00 9.27 7.80
CA GLY A 324 7.33 7.91 7.40
C GLY A 324 7.93 7.86 6.02
N MET A 325 8.16 6.64 5.53
CA MET A 325 8.66 6.42 4.17
C MET A 325 8.22 5.06 3.60
N GLY A 326 8.47 4.86 2.30
CA GLY A 326 8.25 3.58 1.65
C GLY A 326 9.38 2.57 1.89
N CYS A 327 9.05 1.28 1.90
CA CYS A 327 9.97 0.16 2.02
C CYS A 327 9.80 -0.78 0.83
N LEU A 328 10.90 -1.30 0.29
CA LEU A 328 10.91 -2.30 -0.78
C LEU A 328 11.21 -3.70 -0.25
N HIS A 329 11.71 -3.82 0.98
CA HIS A 329 12.06 -5.12 1.58
C HIS A 329 11.74 -5.14 3.09
N PRO A 330 11.23 -6.26 3.64
CA PRO A 330 10.90 -6.38 5.06
C PRO A 330 12.00 -5.96 6.04
N ARG A 331 13.27 -6.31 5.75
CA ARG A 331 14.46 -5.88 6.53
C ARG A 331 14.54 -4.36 6.81
N GLN A 332 13.98 -3.52 5.93
CA GLN A 332 14.00 -2.06 6.09
C GLN A 332 13.01 -1.60 7.19
N ILE A 333 11.95 -2.37 7.47
CA ILE A 333 10.85 -1.96 8.37
C ILE A 333 11.38 -1.64 9.77
N ARG A 334 12.18 -2.54 10.35
CA ARG A 334 12.72 -2.33 11.71
C ARG A 334 13.60 -1.08 11.76
N VAL A 335 14.50 -0.92 10.79
CA VAL A 335 15.42 0.22 10.71
C VAL A 335 14.65 1.54 10.61
N ILE A 336 13.61 1.56 9.79
CA ILE A 336 12.73 2.73 9.60
C ILE A 336 11.99 3.05 10.91
N HIS A 337 11.37 2.06 11.55
CA HIS A 337 10.68 2.25 12.83
C HIS A 337 11.61 2.78 13.92
N GLU A 338 12.78 2.17 14.11
CA GLU A 338 13.74 2.57 15.14
C GLU A 338 14.24 4.00 14.96
N ASN A 339 14.45 4.44 13.70
CA ASN A 339 15.04 5.76 13.43
C ASN A 339 14.00 6.86 13.22
N PHE A 340 12.72 6.54 12.95
CA PHE A 340 11.62 7.52 13.03
C PHE A 340 11.13 7.74 14.47
N ALA A 341 11.26 6.74 15.35
CA ALA A 341 10.90 6.87 16.75
C ALA A 341 11.69 8.01 17.44
N PRO A 342 11.11 8.69 18.44
CA PRO A 342 11.87 9.55 19.34
C PRO A 342 13.02 8.77 19.98
N ASN A 343 14.24 9.29 19.92
CA ASN A 343 15.35 8.72 20.66
C ASN A 343 15.31 9.12 22.14
N ASP A 344 16.13 8.48 22.97
CA ASP A 344 16.13 8.69 24.42
C ASP A 344 16.31 10.17 24.80
N THR A 345 17.23 10.87 24.13
CA THR A 345 17.47 12.30 24.38
C THR A 345 16.27 13.18 23.98
N GLU A 346 15.64 12.89 22.84
CA GLU A 346 14.42 13.58 22.39
C GLU A 346 13.24 13.33 23.35
N LEU A 347 13.17 12.12 23.91
CA LEU A 347 12.12 11.70 24.83
C LEU A 347 12.29 12.33 26.21
N GLU A 348 13.49 12.26 26.79
CA GLU A 348 13.84 12.94 28.06
C GLU A 348 13.56 14.44 27.98
N TRP A 349 13.97 15.06 26.87
CA TRP A 349 13.67 16.47 26.62
C TRP A 349 12.16 16.73 26.55
N ALA A 350 11.41 15.89 25.83
CA ALA A 350 9.97 16.05 25.68
C ALA A 350 9.22 15.89 27.01
N ILE A 351 9.57 14.88 27.81
CA ILE A 351 9.03 14.66 29.15
C ILE A 351 9.27 15.89 30.02
N LYS A 352 10.52 16.37 30.07
CA LYS A 352 10.88 17.55 30.86
C LYS A 352 10.09 18.79 30.46
N VAL A 353 9.94 19.05 29.16
CA VAL A 353 9.18 20.20 28.65
C VAL A 353 7.70 20.10 29.05
N VAL A 354 7.07 18.94 28.86
CA VAL A 354 5.64 18.77 29.15
C VAL A 354 5.37 18.83 30.66
N THR A 355 6.22 18.23 31.49
CA THR A 355 6.09 18.30 32.96
C THR A 355 6.23 19.74 33.46
N SER A 356 7.29 20.45 33.07
CA SER A 356 7.49 21.84 33.49
C SER A 356 6.41 22.79 32.94
N PHE A 357 5.83 22.51 31.77
CA PHE A 357 4.68 23.27 31.28
C PHE A 357 3.45 23.09 32.16
N ASN A 358 3.15 21.87 32.62
CA ASN A 358 2.00 21.64 33.51
C ASN A 358 2.19 22.38 34.83
N GLU A 359 3.38 22.32 35.43
CA GLU A 359 3.72 23.05 36.66
C GLU A 359 3.62 24.58 36.51
N ALA A 360 4.06 25.11 35.36
CA ALA A 360 3.96 26.55 35.06
C ALA A 360 2.51 26.98 34.82
N ASN A 361 1.73 26.15 34.12
CA ASN A 361 0.31 26.42 33.84
C ASN A 361 -0.54 26.40 35.12
N GLU A 362 -0.24 25.53 36.08
CA GLU A 362 -0.84 25.56 37.43
C GLU A 362 -0.56 26.87 38.18
N LYS A 363 0.57 27.53 37.88
CA LYS A 363 0.96 28.83 38.45
C LYS A 363 0.46 30.02 37.62
N GLY A 364 -0.23 29.78 36.50
CA GLY A 364 -0.72 30.83 35.60
C GLY A 364 0.36 31.47 34.72
N GLU A 365 1.51 30.81 34.53
CA GLU A 365 2.62 31.32 33.71
C GLU A 365 2.50 30.84 32.25
N GLY A 366 2.45 31.77 31.29
CA GLY A 366 2.34 31.44 29.86
C GLY A 366 3.66 31.09 29.16
N VAL A 367 4.80 31.44 29.76
CA VAL A 367 6.17 31.16 29.26
C VAL A 367 7.04 30.85 30.47
N PHE A 368 7.90 29.83 30.36
CA PHE A 368 8.82 29.43 31.43
C PHE A 368 10.19 29.07 30.86
N ALA A 369 11.21 28.99 31.72
CA ALA A 369 12.58 28.67 31.31
C ALA A 369 12.98 27.24 31.72
N ILE A 370 13.61 26.49 30.81
CA ILE A 370 14.36 25.27 31.13
C ILE A 370 15.83 25.53 30.83
N GLY A 371 16.64 25.65 31.89
CA GLY A 371 18.04 26.05 31.75
C GLY A 371 18.13 27.46 31.15
N SER A 372 18.85 27.60 30.03
CA SER A 372 19.00 28.88 29.32
C SER A 372 17.96 29.12 28.21
N LYS A 373 17.02 28.20 27.98
CA LYS A 373 16.05 28.28 26.88
C LYS A 373 14.66 28.66 27.40
N MET A 374 14.05 29.68 26.78
CA MET A 374 12.63 29.97 26.98
C MET A 374 11.77 28.93 26.26
N ILE A 375 10.69 28.52 26.92
CA ILE A 375 9.73 27.54 26.43
C ILE A 375 8.38 28.23 26.29
N ASP A 376 7.86 28.19 25.06
CA ASP A 376 6.56 28.71 24.68
C ASP A 376 5.66 27.60 24.09
N ALA A 377 4.42 27.96 23.72
CA ALA A 377 3.43 26.99 23.25
C ALA A 377 3.89 26.14 22.03
N PRO A 378 4.58 26.68 21.00
CA PRO A 378 5.15 25.88 19.92
C PRO A 378 6.15 24.81 20.40
N VAL A 379 7.01 25.13 21.36
CA VAL A 379 7.98 24.17 21.90
C VAL A 379 7.27 23.05 22.67
N VAL A 380 6.26 23.39 23.46
CA VAL A 380 5.42 22.41 24.18
C VAL A 380 4.67 21.51 23.20
N LYS A 381 4.09 22.05 22.14
CA LYS A 381 3.40 21.27 21.09
C LYS A 381 4.34 20.27 20.42
N ARG A 382 5.61 20.66 20.18
CA ARG A 382 6.63 19.75 19.64
C ARG A 382 6.96 18.63 20.63
N ALA A 383 7.12 18.96 21.91
CA ALA A 383 7.37 17.96 22.95
C ALA A 383 6.20 16.97 23.08
N GLN A 384 4.96 17.47 23.12
CA GLN A 384 3.77 16.62 23.19
C GLN A 384 3.69 15.66 22.00
N ARG A 385 4.01 16.12 20.78
CA ARG A 385 4.06 15.23 19.61
C ARG A 385 5.09 14.09 19.75
N ASN A 386 6.24 14.36 20.36
CA ASN A 386 7.24 13.31 20.62
C ASN A 386 6.71 12.29 21.64
N ILE A 387 6.02 12.75 22.69
CA ILE A 387 5.36 11.88 23.68
C ILE A 387 4.31 11.00 23.00
N ASP A 388 3.41 11.59 22.22
CA ASP A 388 2.31 10.87 21.56
C ASP A 388 2.87 9.79 20.60
N LEU A 389 3.93 10.14 19.86
CA LEU A 389 4.61 9.20 18.98
C LEU A 389 5.31 8.08 19.77
N ALA A 390 5.99 8.40 20.87
CA ALA A 390 6.63 7.40 21.73
C ALA A 390 5.61 6.41 22.31
N ILE A 391 4.45 6.90 22.77
CA ILE A 391 3.35 6.05 23.25
C ILE A 391 2.83 5.16 22.13
N ALA A 392 2.52 5.74 20.97
CA ALA A 392 1.98 5.00 19.83
C ALA A 392 2.95 3.93 19.28
N MET A 393 4.25 4.09 19.52
CA MET A 393 5.29 3.14 19.16
C MET A 393 5.70 2.20 20.31
N GLY A 394 5.04 2.26 21.46
CA GLY A 394 5.32 1.42 22.63
C GLY A 394 6.67 1.71 23.31
N ARG A 395 7.22 2.92 23.12
CA ARG A 395 8.46 3.40 23.74
C ARG A 395 8.23 4.13 25.06
N LEU A 396 6.99 4.55 25.32
CA LEU A 396 6.57 5.22 26.54
C LEU A 396 5.19 4.67 26.97
N SER A 397 4.98 4.48 28.27
CA SER A 397 3.66 4.07 28.78
C SER A 397 2.64 5.20 28.55
N PRO A 398 1.37 4.90 28.19
CA PRO A 398 0.29 5.89 28.21
C PRO A 398 0.18 6.61 29.57
N ASP A 399 0.52 5.91 30.65
CA ASP A 399 0.42 6.38 32.04
C ASP A 399 1.71 7.04 32.54
N TRP A 400 2.62 7.48 31.67
CA TRP A 400 3.93 8.04 32.04
C TRP A 400 3.89 9.27 32.98
N LYS A 401 2.72 9.88 33.15
CA LYS A 401 2.47 11.02 34.03
C LYS A 401 2.03 10.62 35.45
N MET A 402 1.69 9.35 35.70
CA MET A 402 1.20 8.86 36.99
C MET A 402 2.33 8.53 37.97
#